data_AF-A0A1F4BEH8-F1
#
_entry.id   AF-A0A1F4BEH8-F1
#
_cell.length_a   1.000
_cell.length_b   1.000
_cell.length_c   1.000
_cell.angle_alpha   90.00
_cell.angle_beta   90.00
_cell.angle_gamma   90.00
#
_symmetry.space_group_name_H-M   'P 1'
#
loop_
_entity.id
_entity.type
_entity.pdbx_description
1 polymer ?
#
loop_
_entity_poly.entity_id
_entity_poly.type
_entity_poly.pdbx_seq_one_letter_code
_entity_poly.pdbx_strand_id
1 'polypeptide(L)' 'MIQSFRSAEAAALFGDQPVARFRAIERPARRKLLYLSQARSLQDLLVPPGNRLEALKGDRKGQHSIRINDQWRI' A
#
# COMPACT_ATOMS: atom_id res chain seq x y z
N MET A 1 3.53 -4.88 -10.94
CA MET A 1 2.69 -6.01 -10.43
C MET A 1 3.21 -6.39 -9.05
N ILE A 2 2.34 -6.58 -8.06
CA ILE A 2 2.77 -7.03 -6.73
C ILE A 2 3.19 -8.50 -6.82
N GLN A 3 4.40 -8.82 -6.36
CA GLN A 3 4.96 -10.17 -6.44
C GLN A 3 4.67 -11.02 -5.20
N SER A 4 4.52 -10.39 -4.03
CA SER A 4 4.30 -11.10 -2.76
C SER A 4 3.65 -10.19 -1.72
N PHE A 5 3.07 -10.79 -0.69
CA PHE A 5 2.50 -10.09 0.46
C PHE A 5 3.03 -10.73 1.74
N ARG A 6 3.49 -9.90 2.69
CA ARG A 6 3.84 -10.38 4.03
C ARG A 6 2.60 -10.69 4.88
N SER A 7 1.49 -10.00 4.62
CA SER A 7 0.22 -10.16 5.35
C SER A 7 -0.82 -10.84 4.46
N ALA A 8 -1.38 -11.94 4.95
CA ALA A 8 -2.49 -12.63 4.30
C ALA A 8 -3.74 -11.72 4.19
N GLU A 9 -3.97 -10.87 5.19
CA GLU A 9 -5.07 -9.91 5.18
C GLU A 9 -4.91 -8.87 4.06
N ALA A 10 -3.68 -8.41 3.80
CA ALA A 10 -3.41 -7.47 2.71
C ALA A 10 -3.58 -8.12 1.33
N ALA A 11 -3.18 -9.39 1.19
CA ALA A 11 -3.42 -10.18 -0.03
C ALA A 11 -4.93 -10.38 -0.28
N ALA A 12 -5.68 -10.74 0.76
CA ALA A 12 -7.13 -10.88 0.70
C ALA A 12 -7.80 -9.56 0.29
N LEU A 13 -7.41 -8.43 0.90
CA LEU A 13 -7.91 -7.11 0.56
C LEU A 13 -7.61 -6.72 -0.90
N PHE A 14 -6.43 -7.07 -1.42
CA PHE A 14 -6.09 -6.85 -2.83
C PHE A 14 -6.99 -7.66 -3.77
N GLY A 15 -7.28 -8.91 -3.39
CA GLY A 15 -8.19 -9.83 -4.09
C GLY A 15 -9.68 -9.54 -3.89
N ASP A 16 -10.05 -8.34 -3.43
CA ASP A 16 -11.44 -7.90 -3.21
C ASP A 16 -12.20 -8.75 -2.18
N GLN A 17 -11.48 -9.37 -1.26
CA GLN A 17 -12.08 -10.13 -0.16
C GLN A 17 -12.33 -9.22 1.05
N PRO A 18 -13.47 -9.37 1.73
CA PRO A 18 -13.77 -8.57 2.92
C PRO A 18 -12.82 -8.93 4.06
N VAL A 19 -12.17 -7.92 4.64
CA VAL A 19 -11.29 -8.06 5.80
C VAL A 19 -11.82 -7.18 6.92
N ALA A 20 -12.40 -7.80 7.96
CA ALA A 20 -13.06 -7.09 9.06
C ALA A 20 -12.15 -6.01 9.70
N ARG A 21 -10.86 -6.32 9.88
CA ARG A 21 -9.85 -5.40 10.43
C ARG A 21 -9.67 -4.13 9.61
N PHE A 22 -9.83 -4.21 8.29
CA PHE A 22 -9.56 -3.10 7.37
C PHE A 22 -10.83 -2.45 6.81
N ARG A 23 -12.02 -2.85 7.29
CA ARG A 23 -13.31 -2.37 6.77
C ARG A 23 -13.40 -0.84 6.70
N ALA A 24 -12.87 -0.13 7.71
CA ALA A 24 -12.89 1.33 7.77
C ALA A 24 -11.98 2.00 6.71
N ILE A 25 -10.98 1.28 6.20
CA ILE A 25 -9.98 1.79 5.25
C ILE A 25 -9.99 1.01 3.92
N GLU A 26 -10.97 0.15 3.70
CA GLU A 26 -10.97 -0.85 2.62
C GLU A 26 -10.79 -0.20 1.25
N ARG A 27 -11.64 0.79 0.93
CA ARG A 27 -11.60 1.54 -0.33
C ARG A 27 -10.26 2.24 -0.56
N PRO A 28 -9.77 3.13 0.34
CA PRO A 28 -8.50 3.79 0.11
C PRO A 28 -7.33 2.80 0.10
N ALA A 29 -7.30 1.79 0.96
CA ALA A 29 -6.24 0.79 0.99
C ALA A 29 -6.18 -0.04 -0.29
N ARG A 30 -7.31 -0.56 -0.77
CA ARG A 30 -7.37 -1.32 -2.03
C ARG A 30 -6.93 -0.46 -3.22
N ARG A 31 -7.34 0.80 -3.28
CA ARG A 31 -6.88 1.74 -4.32
C ARG A 31 -5.35 1.93 -4.30
N LYS A 32 -4.74 2.06 -3.12
CA LYS A 32 -3.28 2.17 -2.99
C LYS A 32 -2.56 0.90 -3.42
N LEU A 33 -3.10 -0.28 -3.09
CA LEU A 33 -2.56 -1.57 -3.56
C LEU A 33 -2.65 -1.70 -5.09
N LEU A 34 -3.71 -1.19 -5.72
CA LEU A 34 -3.81 -1.13 -7.18
C LEU A 34 -2.76 -0.21 -7.81
N TYR A 35 -2.45 0.93 -7.19
CA TYR A 35 -1.34 1.79 -7.64
C TYR A 35 -0.01 1.07 -7.57
N LEU A 36 0.28 0.39 -6.44
CA LEU A 36 1.50 -0.44 -6.30
C LEU A 36 1.58 -1.53 -7.37
N SER A 37 0.46 -2.19 -7.68
CA SER A 37 0.45 -3.23 -8.70
C SER A 37 0.68 -2.70 -10.12
N GLN A 38 0.26 -1.47 -10.41
CA GLN A 38 0.38 -0.87 -11.74
C GLN A 38 1.66 -0.03 -11.93
N ALA A 39 2.32 0.38 -10.84
CA ALA A 39 3.57 1.13 -10.90
C ALA A 39 4.65 0.35 -11.66
N ARG A 40 5.28 1.03 -12.61
CA ARG A 40 6.44 0.57 -13.37
C ARG A 40 7.75 1.08 -12.75
N SER A 41 7.68 2.22 -12.07
CA SER A 41 8.78 2.82 -11.34
C SER A 41 8.34 3.28 -9.95
N LEU A 42 9.31 3.51 -9.06
CA LEU A 42 9.05 4.12 -7.76
C LEU A 42 8.47 5.54 -7.88
N GLN A 43 8.85 6.28 -8.92
CA GLN A 43 8.40 7.66 -9.14
C GLN A 43 6.90 7.72 -9.47
N ASP A 44 6.34 6.66 -10.06
CA ASP A 44 4.90 6.57 -10.35
C ASP A 44 4.06 6.70 -9.06
N LEU A 45 4.62 6.29 -7.92
CA LEU A 45 3.96 6.34 -6.62
C LEU A 45 4.00 7.73 -5.98
N LEU A 46 4.67 8.72 -6.57
CA LEU A 46 4.56 10.12 -6.17
C LEU A 46 3.19 10.71 -6.54
N VAL A 47 2.52 10.10 -7.53
CA VAL A 47 1.18 10.48 -7.98
C VAL A 47 0.18 9.39 -7.58
N PRO A 48 -0.97 9.73 -6.95
CA PRO A 48 -1.40 11.06 -6.53
C PRO A 48 -0.63 11.58 -5.29
N PRO A 49 -0.56 12.91 -5.06
CA PRO A 49 0.18 13.51 -3.94
C PRO A 49 -0.17 12.93 -2.56
N GLY A 50 -1.41 12.46 -2.39
CA GLY A 50 -1.87 11.78 -1.18
C GLY A 50 -1.22 10.42 -0.92
N ASN A 51 -0.32 9.92 -1.76
CA ASN A 51 0.49 8.74 -1.45
C ASN A 51 1.55 9.05 -0.40
N ARG A 52 2.06 10.29 -0.35
CA ARG A 52 3.13 10.71 0.57
C ARG A 52 4.24 9.65 0.67
N LEU A 53 4.78 9.27 -0.50
CA LEU A 53 5.81 8.24 -0.62
C LEU A 53 7.00 8.57 0.30
N GLU A 54 7.35 7.65 1.17
CA GLU A 54 8.38 7.83 2.19
C GLU A 54 9.40 6.69 2.12
N ALA A 55 10.69 7.01 2.00
CA ALA A 55 11.76 6.05 2.12
C ALA A 55 12.01 5.71 3.60
N LEU A 56 11.99 4.42 3.94
CA LEU A 56 12.16 3.96 5.31
C LEU A 56 13.64 3.92 5.72
N LYS A 57 13.90 4.09 7.02
CA LYS A 57 15.24 4.18 7.62
C LYS A 57 15.53 2.98 8.53
N GLY A 58 16.78 2.87 9.00
CA GLY A 58 17.22 1.79 9.90
C GLY A 58 17.17 0.41 9.22
N ASP A 59 16.66 -0.59 9.93
CA ASP A 59 16.56 -1.98 9.46
C ASP A 59 15.65 -2.16 8.23
N ARG A 60 14.86 -1.13 7.89
CA ARG A 60 13.99 -1.10 6.72
C ARG A 60 14.56 -0.29 5.57
N LYS A 61 15.86 0.06 5.60
CA LYS A 61 16.52 0.77 4.50
C LYS A 61 16.32 0.03 3.17
N GLY A 62 15.93 0.78 2.14
CA GLY A 62 15.59 0.25 0.81
C GLY A 62 14.10 -0.08 0.63
N GLN A 63 13.31 -0.07 1.71
CA GLN A 63 11.85 -0.16 1.64
C GLN A 63 11.22 1.24 1.58
N HIS A 64 10.00 1.29 1.05
CA HIS A 64 9.20 2.51 0.95
C HIS A 64 7.85 2.28 1.59
N SER A 65 7.20 3.36 2.03
CA SER A 65 5.81 3.32 2.47
C SER A 65 4.97 4.35 1.72
N ILE A 66 3.69 4.02 1.53
CA ILE A 66 2.65 4.93 1.05
C ILE A 66 1.54 5.04 2.08
N ARG A 67 1.02 6.25 2.25
CA ARG A 67 0.03 6.56 3.27
C ARG A 67 -1.39 6.25 2.82
N ILE A 68 -2.15 5.58 3.68
CA ILE A 68 -3.60 5.42 3.51
C ILE A 68 -4.32 6.55 4.26
N ASN A 69 -4.00 6.73 5.54
CA ASN A 69 -4.48 7.81 6.40
C ASN A 69 -3.46 8.09 7.53
N ASP A 70 -3.87 8.76 8.61
CA ASP A 70 -2.95 9.12 9.69
C ASP A 70 -2.37 7.91 10.43
N GLN A 71 -3.14 6.82 10.53
CA GLN A 71 -2.77 5.59 11.24
C GLN A 71 -2.15 4.54 10.31
N TRP A 72 -2.67 4.38 9.10
CA TRP A 72 -2.37 3.24 8.23
C TRP A 72 -1.45 3.60 7.06
N ARG A 73 -0.51 2.68 6.77
CA ARG A 73 0.49 2.76 5.71
C ARG A 73 0.66 1.38 5.07
N ILE A 74 0.96 1.36 3.79
CA ILE A 74 1.43 0.16 3.06
C ILE A 74 2.91 0.31 2.84
#